data_AF-A0A9E0FNB4-F1
#
_entry.id   AF-A0A9E0FNB4-F1
#
_cell.length_a   1.000
_cell.length_b   1.000
_cell.length_c   1.000
_cell.angle_alpha   90.00
_cell.angle_beta   90.00
_cell.angle_gamma   90.00
#
_symmetry.space_group_name_H-M   'P 1'
#
loop_
_entity.id
_entity.type
_entity.pdbx_description
1 polymer ?
#
loop_
_entity_poly.entity_id
_entity_poly.type
_entity_poly.pdbx_seq_one_letter_code
_entity_poly.pdbx_strand_id
1 'polypeptide(L)'
;MFGKRPTDGDAPAARTAPPPAAGDGAAIATRPQRIEPSAAPAPSATLSTAPVKGAPEMQRAGGQAAAGPKPTLAFEQLRAAQGPAPTTQVVREQTDYYHATKTTIFNALINTIDLAQLAQLDVKQAGEEIRDIVAELVAIKNVSMSVAEQDMLVQDIINDVLGYGPLEPLLARDDIADIMVNGAGRVFIEVSGKVQLTNVRFRDNAQLMNICQRIVSQVGRRVDESSPICDARLPDGSRVNVIAPPLSLDGPTLTIRKFKKDKLTMKNLVDYASISPEGARVLGVIGA
;
A
#
# COMPACT_ATOMS: atom_id res chain seq x y z
N MET A 1 37.15 44.75 53.28
CA MET A 1 38.57 44.83 52.85
C MET A 1 38.67 44.10 51.52
N PHE A 2 38.56 44.75 50.35
CA PHE A 2 39.56 45.54 49.62
C PHE A 2 40.90 44.83 49.34
N GLY A 3 41.24 44.68 48.04
CA GLY A 3 42.59 44.37 47.53
C GLY A 3 42.55 43.48 46.28
N LYS A 4 42.18 43.98 45.09
CA LYS A 4 43.03 44.59 44.04
C LYS A 4 43.96 43.60 43.30
N ARG A 5 43.73 43.50 41.98
CA ARG A 5 44.70 43.05 40.94
C ARG A 5 45.93 43.97 40.93
N PRO A 6 46.98 43.55 40.20
CA PRO A 6 47.43 44.39 39.09
C PRO A 6 47.41 43.66 37.74
N THR A 7 47.36 44.50 36.72
CA THR A 7 47.29 44.24 35.29
C THR A 7 48.67 44.22 34.65
N ASP A 8 48.65 43.90 33.35
CA ASP A 8 49.59 44.24 32.26
C ASP A 8 50.14 42.95 31.65
N GLY A 9 49.90 42.61 30.39
CA GLY A 9 49.37 43.36 29.27
C GLY A 9 50.13 42.86 28.05
N ASP A 10 49.49 42.09 27.18
CA ASP A 10 49.78 42.14 25.73
C ASP A 10 48.74 41.31 24.94
N ALA A 11 48.13 41.97 23.97
CA ALA A 11 47.38 41.39 22.86
C ALA A 11 47.89 42.17 21.63
N PRO A 12 48.07 41.58 20.43
CA PRO A 12 46.99 40.83 19.76
C PRO A 12 47.48 39.69 18.84
N ALA A 13 46.56 38.89 18.28
CA ALA A 13 46.56 38.54 16.85
C ALA A 13 45.57 37.40 16.55
N ALA A 14 44.65 37.71 15.64
CA ALA A 14 43.76 36.80 14.97
C ALA A 14 44.53 35.63 14.32
N ARG A 15 44.06 34.40 14.53
CA ARG A 15 44.51 33.23 13.76
C ARG A 15 43.66 33.11 12.50
N THR A 16 44.23 33.63 11.43
CA THR A 16 43.84 33.52 10.04
C THR A 16 43.95 32.08 9.53
N ALA A 17 43.00 31.70 8.68
CA ALA A 17 42.97 30.43 7.96
C ALA A 17 44.14 30.33 6.94
N PRO A 18 44.63 29.11 6.64
CA PRO A 18 45.68 28.92 5.63
C PRO A 18 45.15 29.01 4.18
N PRO A 19 46.01 29.37 3.21
CA PRO A 19 45.66 29.84 1.86
C PRO A 19 45.34 28.72 0.83
N PRO A 20 44.75 29.08 -0.33
CA PRO A 20 44.35 28.12 -1.36
C PRO A 20 45.49 27.81 -2.35
N ALA A 21 45.49 26.59 -2.88
CA ALA A 21 46.32 26.19 -4.03
C ALA A 21 45.51 26.26 -5.34
N ALA A 22 46.07 26.95 -6.34
CA ALA A 22 45.74 26.84 -7.76
C ALA A 22 46.12 25.43 -8.27
N GLY A 23 45.59 24.85 -9.34
CA GLY A 23 44.74 25.32 -10.43
C GLY A 23 45.14 24.50 -11.67
N ASP A 24 44.24 23.63 -12.14
CA ASP A 24 44.21 22.96 -13.45
C ASP A 24 42.79 22.36 -13.51
N GLY A 25 41.91 22.56 -14.47
CA GLY A 25 41.97 23.19 -15.78
C GLY A 25 40.87 22.51 -16.60
N ALA A 26 39.75 23.18 -16.84
CA ALA A 26 38.87 22.98 -18.01
C ALA A 26 37.69 23.97 -17.97
N ALA A 27 37.65 24.82 -18.97
CA ALA A 27 36.75 25.95 -19.13
C ALA A 27 35.28 25.52 -19.36
N ILE A 28 34.38 26.14 -18.60
CA ILE A 28 32.93 26.18 -18.88
C ILE A 28 32.67 27.47 -19.65
N ALA A 29 32.29 27.34 -20.92
CA ALA A 29 31.90 28.45 -21.78
C ALA A 29 30.37 28.59 -21.85
N THR A 30 29.87 29.75 -21.40
CA THR A 30 28.78 30.57 -21.99
C THR A 30 27.42 29.94 -22.35
N ARG A 31 26.45 30.09 -21.42
CA ARG A 31 25.10 30.74 -21.51
C ARG A 31 24.58 31.23 -22.91
N PRO A 32 23.26 31.54 -23.07
CA PRO A 32 22.05 30.69 -23.13
C PRO A 32 21.20 30.97 -24.41
N GLN A 33 20.27 30.10 -24.85
CA GLN A 33 19.15 30.55 -25.72
C GLN A 33 17.80 29.88 -25.42
N ARG A 34 16.81 30.78 -25.27
CA ARG A 34 15.36 30.63 -25.12
C ARG A 34 14.74 30.18 -26.45
N ILE A 35 13.76 29.27 -26.41
CA ILE A 35 12.85 29.02 -27.53
C ILE A 35 11.41 28.78 -27.01
N GLU A 36 10.52 29.69 -27.36
CA GLU A 36 9.08 29.50 -27.63
C GLU A 36 8.75 30.47 -28.80
N PRO A 37 7.55 30.43 -29.43
CA PRO A 37 6.87 29.32 -30.12
C PRO A 37 6.49 29.74 -31.57
N SER A 38 6.02 28.83 -32.45
CA SER A 38 5.23 29.24 -33.64
C SER A 38 4.45 28.09 -34.30
N ALA A 39 3.38 28.49 -34.99
CA ALA A 39 2.13 27.79 -35.26
C ALA A 39 2.04 27.03 -36.61
N ALA A 40 0.85 26.45 -36.82
CA ALA A 40 0.37 25.54 -37.87
C ALA A 40 0.50 26.04 -39.34
N PRO A 41 0.15 25.21 -40.35
CA PRO A 41 -1.27 25.13 -40.79
C PRO A 41 -1.75 23.74 -41.32
N ALA A 42 -3.08 23.59 -41.42
CA ALA A 42 -3.84 22.57 -42.20
C ALA A 42 -3.97 23.04 -43.70
N PRO A 43 -4.68 22.39 -44.69
CA PRO A 43 -5.84 21.48 -44.56
C PRO A 43 -6.04 20.38 -45.66
N SER A 44 -7.19 19.66 -45.54
CA SER A 44 -8.05 19.10 -46.62
C SER A 44 -7.91 17.63 -47.07
N ALA A 45 -8.92 16.79 -46.72
CA ALA A 45 -9.88 16.11 -47.63
C ALA A 45 -10.59 14.95 -46.88
N THR A 46 -11.81 15.06 -46.33
CA THR A 46 -13.19 15.00 -46.89
C THR A 46 -13.62 13.70 -47.62
N LEU A 47 -14.83 13.21 -47.22
CA LEU A 47 -15.82 12.32 -47.90
C LEU A 47 -15.64 10.79 -47.71
N SER A 48 -16.65 9.94 -47.47
CA SER A 48 -18.10 10.08 -47.26
C SER A 48 -18.72 8.72 -46.85
N THR A 49 -19.74 8.76 -45.97
CA THR A 49 -20.98 7.96 -45.83
C THR A 49 -21.25 6.61 -46.58
N ALA A 50 -21.56 5.55 -45.81
CA ALA A 50 -22.75 4.62 -45.78
C ALA A 50 -23.52 4.17 -47.07
N PRO A 51 -24.52 3.23 -47.00
CA PRO A 51 -24.65 1.87 -46.40
C PRO A 51 -25.15 0.83 -47.47
N VAL A 52 -25.59 -0.40 -47.13
CA VAL A 52 -26.78 -1.11 -47.73
C VAL A 52 -27.06 -2.49 -47.09
N LYS A 53 -28.37 -2.77 -47.00
CA LYS A 53 -29.16 -3.88 -46.44
C LYS A 53 -29.03 -5.23 -47.17
N GLY A 54 -29.48 -6.31 -46.51
CA GLY A 54 -30.22 -7.40 -47.17
C GLY A 54 -30.15 -8.78 -46.50
N ALA A 55 -31.22 -9.16 -45.78
CA ALA A 55 -31.59 -10.57 -45.55
C ALA A 55 -32.22 -11.15 -46.84
N PRO A 56 -32.35 -12.49 -46.99
CA PRO A 56 -33.56 -13.12 -46.46
C PRO A 56 -33.38 -14.53 -45.87
N GLU A 57 -34.47 -14.94 -45.24
CA GLU A 57 -34.75 -16.17 -44.50
C GLU A 57 -35.29 -17.31 -45.40
N MET A 58 -35.25 -18.53 -44.86
CA MET A 58 -36.26 -19.61 -44.94
C MET A 58 -35.79 -20.94 -45.57
N GLN A 59 -35.66 -22.00 -44.76
CA GLN A 59 -36.60 -23.16 -44.70
C GLN A 59 -36.12 -24.27 -43.73
N ARG A 60 -37.06 -24.77 -42.91
CA ARG A 60 -36.94 -25.99 -42.09
C ARG A 60 -37.46 -27.20 -42.87
N ALA A 61 -36.84 -28.37 -42.73
CA ALA A 61 -37.53 -29.68 -42.67
C ALA A 61 -36.54 -30.77 -42.20
N GLY A 62 -37.07 -31.79 -41.51
CA GLY A 62 -36.35 -32.71 -40.61
C GLY A 62 -35.58 -33.88 -41.26
N GLY A 63 -34.92 -34.68 -40.41
CA GLY A 63 -34.33 -35.96 -40.82
C GLY A 63 -33.27 -36.56 -39.90
N GLN A 64 -33.72 -37.39 -38.96
CA GLN A 64 -33.12 -38.63 -38.42
C GLN A 64 -31.67 -38.70 -37.86
N ALA A 65 -31.60 -39.43 -36.74
CA ALA A 65 -30.42 -39.86 -36.02
C ALA A 65 -29.49 -40.78 -36.83
N ALA A 66 -28.17 -40.58 -36.67
CA ALA A 66 -27.15 -41.57 -36.97
C ALA A 66 -26.00 -41.46 -35.96
N ALA A 67 -25.58 -42.61 -35.43
CA ALA A 67 -24.61 -42.78 -34.35
C ALA A 67 -23.23 -42.20 -34.69
N GLY A 68 -22.66 -41.43 -33.76
CA GLY A 68 -21.27 -41.00 -33.81
C GLY A 68 -20.30 -42.15 -33.51
N PRO A 69 -19.09 -42.16 -34.11
CA PRO A 69 -18.11 -43.22 -33.91
C PRO A 69 -17.48 -43.11 -32.51
N LYS A 70 -17.21 -44.26 -31.89
CA LYS A 70 -16.56 -44.35 -30.57
C LYS A 70 -15.15 -43.75 -30.63
N PRO A 71 -14.74 -42.91 -29.65
CA PRO A 71 -13.40 -42.33 -29.64
C PRO A 71 -12.34 -43.40 -29.37
N THR A 72 -11.25 -43.32 -30.14
CA THR A 72 -10.08 -44.21 -30.06
C THR A 72 -9.29 -43.97 -28.77
N LEU A 73 -8.66 -45.04 -28.25
CA LEU A 73 -7.80 -45.08 -27.04
C LEU A 73 -6.73 -43.97 -26.94
N ALA A 74 -6.35 -43.35 -28.06
CA ALA A 74 -5.44 -42.21 -28.11
C ALA A 74 -6.02 -40.92 -27.46
N PHE A 75 -7.34 -40.73 -27.49
CA PHE A 75 -8.01 -39.57 -26.88
C PHE A 75 -8.13 -39.70 -25.35
N GLU A 76 -8.23 -40.92 -24.83
CA GLU A 76 -8.21 -41.19 -23.38
C GLU A 76 -6.83 -40.96 -22.76
N GLN A 77 -5.76 -41.31 -23.48
CA GLN A 77 -4.38 -41.12 -23.00
C GLN A 77 -3.99 -39.64 -22.90
N LEU A 78 -4.47 -38.79 -23.81
CA LEU A 78 -4.29 -37.33 -23.73
C LEU A 78 -5.06 -36.69 -22.57
N ARG A 79 -6.22 -37.25 -22.22
CA ARG A 79 -7.04 -36.79 -21.09
C ARG A 79 -6.47 -37.24 -19.73
N ALA A 80 -5.83 -38.42 -19.69
CA ALA A 80 -5.16 -38.93 -18.50
C ALA A 80 -3.81 -38.22 -18.20
N ALA A 81 -3.17 -37.62 -19.21
CA ALA A 81 -1.95 -36.83 -19.06
C ALA A 81 -2.18 -35.38 -18.58
N GLN A 82 -3.44 -34.91 -18.58
CA GLN A 82 -3.85 -33.65 -17.98
C GLN A 82 -4.51 -33.95 -16.63
N GLY A 83 -3.70 -34.05 -15.58
CA GLY A 83 -4.21 -34.01 -14.21
C GLY A 83 -5.05 -32.75 -13.97
N PRO A 84 -5.96 -32.76 -12.98
CA PRO A 84 -6.88 -31.65 -12.75
C PRO A 84 -6.10 -30.37 -12.48
N ALA A 85 -6.15 -29.42 -13.43
CA ALA A 85 -5.66 -28.07 -13.24
C ALA A 85 -6.46 -27.40 -12.11
N PRO A 86 -5.81 -26.67 -11.20
CA PRO A 86 -6.48 -26.10 -10.04
C PRO A 86 -7.53 -25.06 -10.45
N THR A 87 -8.71 -25.19 -9.85
CA THR A 87 -9.83 -24.26 -9.90
C THR A 87 -9.42 -22.90 -9.31
N THR A 88 -9.01 -21.93 -10.13
CA THR A 88 -8.59 -20.59 -9.65
C THR A 88 -9.34 -19.43 -10.31
N GLN A 89 -10.51 -19.64 -10.93
CA GLN A 89 -11.16 -18.60 -11.74
C GLN A 89 -12.49 -18.03 -11.23
N VAL A 90 -13.04 -18.43 -10.08
CA VAL A 90 -14.35 -17.91 -9.61
C VAL A 90 -14.24 -16.87 -8.49
N VAL A 91 -13.11 -16.77 -7.78
CA VAL A 91 -12.97 -15.86 -6.61
C VAL A 91 -12.64 -14.41 -7.01
N ARG A 92 -12.02 -14.19 -8.18
CA ARG A 92 -11.55 -12.85 -8.59
C ARG A 92 -12.70 -11.90 -8.94
N GLU A 93 -13.73 -12.38 -9.62
CA GLU A 93 -14.83 -11.55 -10.13
C GLU A 93 -15.73 -11.00 -9.00
N GLN A 94 -15.99 -11.80 -7.96
CA GLN A 94 -16.70 -11.34 -6.75
C GLN A 94 -15.89 -10.32 -5.94
N THR A 95 -14.57 -10.53 -5.84
CA THR A 95 -13.67 -9.62 -5.12
C THR A 95 -13.61 -8.24 -5.78
N ASP A 96 -13.52 -8.20 -7.12
CA ASP A 96 -13.48 -6.95 -7.88
C ASP A 96 -14.80 -6.17 -7.79
N TYR A 97 -15.95 -6.85 -7.87
CA TYR A 97 -17.27 -6.22 -7.66
C TYR A 97 -17.42 -5.65 -6.26
N TYR A 98 -16.99 -6.39 -5.23
CA TYR A 98 -17.00 -5.92 -3.85
C TYR A 98 -16.13 -4.66 -3.68
N HIS A 99 -14.91 -4.66 -4.23
CA HIS A 99 -14.02 -3.49 -4.16
C HIS A 99 -14.58 -2.26 -4.89
N ALA A 100 -15.19 -2.45 -6.07
CA ALA A 100 -15.82 -1.36 -6.81
C ALA A 100 -17.02 -0.77 -6.04
N THR A 101 -17.83 -1.65 -5.44
CA THR A 101 -18.98 -1.27 -4.61
C THR A 101 -18.54 -0.53 -3.36
N LYS A 102 -17.54 -1.05 -2.65
CA LYS A 102 -16.90 -0.40 -1.50
C LYS A 102 -16.39 0.99 -1.84
N THR A 103 -15.67 1.13 -2.95
CA THR A 103 -15.16 2.41 -3.45
C THR A 103 -16.31 3.41 -3.70
N THR A 104 -17.40 2.94 -4.30
CA THR A 104 -18.56 3.77 -4.65
C THR A 104 -19.34 4.24 -3.42
N ILE A 105 -19.49 3.38 -2.41
CA ILE A 105 -20.16 3.71 -1.15
C ILE A 105 -19.28 4.62 -0.31
N PHE A 106 -17.98 4.31 -0.19
CA PHE A 106 -17.05 5.12 0.58
C PHE A 106 -16.86 6.54 0.01
N ASN A 107 -16.78 6.68 -1.31
CA ASN A 107 -16.75 8.01 -1.93
C ASN A 107 -18.03 8.81 -1.66
N ALA A 108 -19.18 8.13 -1.61
CA ALA A 108 -20.42 8.80 -1.21
C ALA A 108 -20.38 9.22 0.25
N LEU A 109 -19.88 8.35 1.13
CA LEU A 109 -19.73 8.61 2.56
C LEU A 109 -18.81 9.81 2.84
N ILE A 110 -17.67 9.91 2.16
CA ILE A 110 -16.75 11.06 2.25
C ILE A 110 -17.41 12.35 1.77
N ASN A 111 -18.24 12.30 0.72
CA ASN A 111 -18.91 13.50 0.22
C ASN A 111 -20.06 13.96 1.13
N THR A 112 -20.64 13.04 1.91
CA THR A 112 -21.74 13.33 2.83
C THR A 112 -21.27 13.72 4.23
N ILE A 113 -20.07 13.31 4.65
CA ILE A 113 -19.60 13.49 6.04
C ILE A 113 -18.24 14.18 6.09
N ASP A 114 -18.08 15.08 7.06
CA ASP A 114 -16.78 15.54 7.49
C ASP A 114 -16.10 14.50 8.40
N LEU A 115 -15.13 13.77 7.84
CA LEU A 115 -14.28 12.79 8.54
C LEU A 115 -13.67 13.37 9.84
N ALA A 116 -13.46 14.69 9.92
CA ALA A 116 -12.92 15.33 11.11
C ALA A 116 -13.88 15.25 12.31
N GLN A 117 -15.20 15.22 12.09
CA GLN A 117 -16.19 15.10 13.16
C GLN A 117 -16.30 13.66 13.68
N LEU A 118 -16.28 12.68 12.78
CA LEU A 118 -16.27 11.26 13.14
C LEU A 118 -15.03 10.87 13.97
N ALA A 119 -13.89 11.50 13.71
CA ALA A 119 -12.66 11.25 14.47
C ALA A 119 -12.70 11.79 15.92
N GLN A 120 -13.66 12.66 16.27
CA GLN A 120 -13.85 13.18 17.63
C GLN A 120 -14.77 12.30 18.49
N LEU A 121 -15.57 11.45 17.85
CA LEU A 121 -16.50 10.54 18.54
C LEU A 121 -15.76 9.29 19.04
N ASP A 122 -16.33 8.63 20.05
CA ASP A 122 -15.85 7.32 20.48
C ASP A 122 -16.05 6.29 19.35
N VAL A 123 -15.14 5.31 19.26
CA VAL A 123 -15.10 4.30 18.19
C VAL A 123 -16.43 3.56 18.05
N LYS A 124 -17.12 3.33 19.17
CA LYS A 124 -18.44 2.70 19.18
C LYS A 124 -19.53 3.60 18.59
N GLN A 125 -19.52 4.89 18.91
CA GLN A 125 -20.52 5.85 18.42
C GLN A 125 -20.31 6.15 16.95
N ALA A 126 -19.06 6.39 16.54
CA ALA A 126 -18.70 6.55 15.14
C ALA A 126 -19.08 5.31 14.31
N GLY A 127 -18.93 4.11 14.86
CA GLY A 127 -19.33 2.87 14.20
C GLY A 127 -20.84 2.75 13.96
N GLU A 128 -21.66 3.17 14.93
CA GLU A 128 -23.12 3.20 14.80
C GLU A 128 -23.57 4.23 13.75
N GLU A 129 -23.03 5.45 13.78
CA GLU A 129 -23.34 6.48 12.78
C GLU A 129 -22.93 6.04 11.36
N ILE A 130 -21.73 5.46 11.21
CA ILE A 130 -21.27 4.93 9.93
C ILE A 130 -22.20 3.81 9.44
N ARG A 131 -22.68 2.93 10.33
CA ARG A 131 -23.61 1.86 9.97
C ARG A 131 -24.92 2.41 9.41
N ASP A 132 -25.52 3.38 10.09
CA ASP A 132 -26.80 3.99 9.69
C ASP A 132 -26.68 4.66 8.32
N ILE A 133 -25.60 5.41 8.11
CA ILE A 133 -25.35 6.12 6.85
C ILE A 133 -25.06 5.15 5.71
N VAL A 134 -24.29 4.07 5.96
CA VAL A 134 -24.06 3.04 4.95
C VAL A 134 -25.37 2.35 4.57
N ALA A 135 -26.25 2.07 5.53
CA ALA A 135 -27.56 1.49 5.23
C ALA A 135 -28.42 2.41 4.35
N GLU A 136 -28.43 3.71 4.63
CA GLU A 136 -29.12 4.71 3.81
C GLU A 136 -28.51 4.80 2.39
N LEU A 137 -27.18 4.84 2.28
CA LEU A 137 -26.48 4.92 1.00
C LEU A 137 -26.69 3.66 0.14
N VAL A 138 -26.74 2.48 0.75
CA VAL A 138 -27.05 1.21 0.06
C VAL A 138 -28.47 1.25 -0.52
N ALA A 139 -29.43 1.76 0.25
CA ALA A 139 -30.81 1.95 -0.21
C ALA A 139 -30.91 2.96 -1.37
N ILE A 140 -30.22 4.10 -1.29
CA ILE A 140 -30.24 5.15 -2.33
C ILE A 140 -29.56 4.67 -3.62
N LYS A 141 -28.43 3.97 -3.52
CA LYS A 141 -27.67 3.49 -4.69
C LYS A 141 -28.21 2.20 -5.30
N ASN A 142 -29.29 1.63 -4.73
CA ASN A 142 -29.94 0.41 -5.17
C ASN A 142 -28.96 -0.77 -5.35
N VAL A 143 -28.02 -0.91 -4.42
CA VAL A 143 -27.03 -1.99 -4.42
C VAL A 143 -27.63 -3.18 -3.69
N SER A 144 -27.78 -4.32 -4.38
CA SER A 144 -28.21 -5.56 -3.75
C SER A 144 -27.03 -6.22 -3.05
N MET A 145 -27.00 -6.19 -1.72
CA MET A 145 -26.05 -6.92 -0.90
C MET A 145 -26.76 -7.67 0.22
N SER A 146 -26.17 -8.78 0.65
CA SER A 146 -26.61 -9.50 1.84
C SER A 146 -26.29 -8.71 3.11
N VAL A 147 -27.01 -8.99 4.20
CA VAL A 147 -26.76 -8.36 5.51
C VAL A 147 -25.33 -8.62 5.98
N ALA A 148 -24.80 -9.83 5.73
CA ALA A 148 -23.43 -10.18 6.08
C ALA A 148 -22.39 -9.35 5.29
N GLU A 149 -22.61 -9.13 3.99
CA GLU A 149 -21.74 -8.26 3.18
C GLU A 149 -21.81 -6.81 3.61
N GLN A 150 -23.00 -6.34 4.02
CA GLN A 150 -23.18 -5.00 4.57
C GLN A 150 -22.42 -4.82 5.88
N ASP A 151 -22.51 -5.78 6.81
CA ASP A 151 -21.76 -5.73 8.06
C ASP A 151 -20.24 -5.77 7.83
N MET A 152 -19.76 -6.59 6.89
CA MET A 152 -18.35 -6.60 6.49
C MET A 152 -17.92 -5.26 5.90
N LEU A 153 -18.75 -4.65 5.05
CA LEU A 153 -18.48 -3.34 4.47
C LEU A 153 -18.42 -2.24 5.53
N VAL A 154 -19.35 -2.25 6.48
CA VAL A 154 -19.36 -1.30 7.60
C VAL A 154 -18.09 -1.44 8.43
N GLN A 155 -17.71 -2.67 8.80
CA GLN A 155 -16.47 -2.91 9.55
C GLN A 155 -15.23 -2.45 8.78
N ASP A 156 -15.21 -2.71 7.48
CA ASP A 156 -14.15 -2.27 6.58
C ASP A 156 -14.02 -0.73 6.53
N ILE A 157 -15.15 -0.02 6.49
CA ILE A 157 -15.19 1.45 6.50
C ILE A 157 -14.75 1.99 7.85
N ILE A 158 -15.20 1.39 8.95
CA ILE A 158 -14.77 1.74 10.32
C ILE A 158 -13.25 1.60 10.43
N ASN A 159 -12.68 0.48 9.97
CA ASN A 159 -11.23 0.28 9.97
C ASN A 159 -10.52 1.32 9.11
N ASP A 160 -11.10 1.76 8.00
CA ASP A 160 -10.51 2.78 7.12
C ASP A 160 -10.55 4.19 7.73
N VAL A 161 -11.65 4.55 8.38
CA VAL A 161 -11.87 5.87 8.98
C VAL A 161 -11.12 6.01 10.31
N LEU A 162 -11.15 4.98 11.15
CA LEU A 162 -10.63 5.04 12.53
C LEU A 162 -9.35 4.22 12.74
N GLY A 163 -9.16 3.14 11.97
CA GLY A 163 -8.04 2.21 12.12
C GLY A 163 -6.90 2.43 11.12
N TYR A 164 -6.26 1.34 10.73
CA TYR A 164 -5.23 1.21 9.70
C TYR A 164 -5.76 0.67 8.37
N GLY A 165 -7.09 0.69 8.18
CA GLY A 165 -7.78 0.34 6.95
C GLY A 165 -7.59 -1.12 6.54
N PRO A 166 -7.22 -1.41 5.28
CA PRO A 166 -7.00 -2.79 4.81
C PRO A 166 -5.89 -3.55 5.56
N LEU A 167 -5.08 -2.87 6.37
CA LEU A 167 -3.96 -3.48 7.11
C LEU A 167 -4.38 -4.15 8.42
N GLU A 168 -5.52 -3.80 9.03
CA GLU A 168 -5.98 -4.38 10.31
C GLU A 168 -5.88 -5.91 10.34
N PRO A 169 -6.43 -6.64 9.34
CA PRO A 169 -6.41 -8.10 9.35
C PRO A 169 -4.98 -8.68 9.25
N LEU A 170 -4.06 -7.97 8.60
CA LEU A 170 -2.64 -8.37 8.50
C LEU A 170 -1.89 -8.06 9.80
N LEU A 171 -2.20 -6.94 10.44
CA LEU A 171 -1.62 -6.57 11.73
C LEU A 171 -2.07 -7.50 12.86
N ALA A 172 -3.30 -8.02 12.82
CA ALA A 172 -3.82 -8.98 13.80
C ALA A 172 -3.12 -10.36 13.77
N ARG A 173 -2.46 -10.71 12.65
CA ARG A 173 -1.86 -12.02 12.40
C ARG A 173 -0.44 -12.15 12.96
N ASP A 174 -0.24 -12.96 13.98
CA ASP A 174 1.07 -13.12 14.65
C ASP A 174 2.09 -13.94 13.86
N ASP A 175 1.69 -14.63 12.79
CA ASP A 175 2.58 -15.41 11.91
C ASP A 175 3.38 -14.56 10.92
N ILE A 176 2.98 -13.29 10.73
CA ILE A 176 3.60 -12.35 9.79
C ILE A 176 4.78 -11.62 10.46
N ALA A 177 5.93 -11.64 9.79
CA ALA A 177 7.15 -10.95 10.24
C ALA A 177 7.28 -9.53 9.66
N ASP A 178 6.94 -9.35 8.38
CA ASP A 178 7.03 -8.08 7.68
C ASP A 178 5.83 -7.87 6.76
N ILE A 179 5.38 -6.63 6.63
CA ILE A 179 4.31 -6.20 5.73
C ILE A 179 4.89 -5.10 4.84
N MET A 180 4.93 -5.32 3.53
CA MET A 180 5.48 -4.38 2.56
C MET A 180 4.38 -3.98 1.59
N VAL A 181 4.09 -2.68 1.51
CA VAL A 181 3.08 -2.10 0.63
C VAL A 181 3.77 -1.24 -0.40
N ASN A 182 3.62 -1.60 -1.67
CA ASN A 182 4.20 -0.89 -2.80
C ASN A 182 3.07 -0.23 -3.61
N GLY A 183 2.68 0.97 -3.18
CA GLY A 183 1.50 1.66 -3.70
C GLY A 183 0.19 0.96 -3.34
N ALA A 184 -0.93 1.50 -3.83
CA ALA A 184 -2.26 1.01 -3.46
C ALA A 184 -2.57 -0.43 -3.92
N GLY A 185 -1.92 -0.89 -4.99
CA GLY A 185 -2.29 -2.14 -5.67
C GLY A 185 -1.56 -3.40 -5.21
N ARG A 186 -0.42 -3.29 -4.51
CA ARG A 186 0.45 -4.44 -4.21
C ARG A 186 0.88 -4.47 -2.76
N VAL A 187 0.41 -5.47 -2.02
CA VAL A 187 0.76 -5.73 -0.62
C VAL A 187 1.39 -7.11 -0.50
N PHE A 188 2.60 -7.15 0.04
CA PHE A 188 3.38 -8.35 0.30
C PHE A 188 3.50 -8.57 1.81
N ILE A 189 3.57 -9.83 2.20
CA ILE A 189 3.82 -10.24 3.58
C ILE A 189 4.96 -11.24 3.62
N GLU A 190 5.76 -11.20 4.68
CA GLU A 190 6.74 -12.24 4.97
C GLU A 190 6.19 -13.18 6.04
N VAL A 191 6.09 -14.47 5.71
CA VAL A 191 5.71 -15.53 6.65
C VAL A 191 6.81 -16.59 6.64
N SER A 192 7.39 -16.85 7.81
CA SER A 192 8.47 -17.83 7.99
C SER A 192 9.65 -17.66 7.00
N GLY A 193 10.07 -16.41 6.76
CA GLY A 193 11.18 -16.09 5.84
C GLY A 193 10.84 -16.13 4.36
N LYS A 194 9.56 -16.31 3.98
CA LYS A 194 9.11 -16.32 2.58
C LYS A 194 8.17 -15.15 2.31
N VAL A 195 8.50 -14.36 1.29
CA VAL A 195 7.66 -13.26 0.81
C VAL A 195 6.52 -13.81 -0.04
N GLN A 196 5.30 -13.38 0.24
CA GLN A 196 4.07 -13.80 -0.43
C GLN A 196 3.22 -12.57 -0.79
N LEU A 197 2.64 -12.56 -1.99
CA LEU A 197 1.68 -11.53 -2.38
C LEU A 197 0.33 -11.82 -1.70
N THR A 198 -0.30 -10.77 -1.15
CA THR A 198 -1.62 -10.88 -0.53
C THR A 198 -2.74 -10.46 -1.49
N ASN A 199 -3.97 -10.81 -1.12
CA ASN A 199 -5.18 -10.34 -1.81
C ASN A 199 -5.65 -8.97 -1.29
N VAL A 200 -5.00 -8.42 -0.26
CA VAL A 200 -5.36 -7.13 0.33
C VAL A 200 -4.92 -6.01 -0.61
N ARG A 201 -5.83 -5.08 -0.87
CA ARG A 201 -5.61 -3.92 -1.74
C ARG A 201 -6.19 -2.67 -1.12
N PHE A 202 -5.50 -1.56 -1.35
CA PHE A 202 -6.04 -0.24 -1.08
C PHE A 202 -6.87 0.19 -2.29
N ARG A 203 -7.83 1.08 -2.03
CA ARG A 203 -8.67 1.72 -3.05
C ARG A 203 -7.82 2.60 -3.96
N ASP A 204 -7.02 3.49 -3.37
CA ASP A 204 -6.21 4.46 -4.07
C ASP A 204 -4.97 4.89 -3.26
N ASN A 205 -4.03 5.56 -3.93
CA ASN A 205 -2.83 6.08 -3.29
C ASN A 205 -3.16 7.17 -2.24
N ALA A 206 -4.31 7.84 -2.36
CA ALA A 206 -4.78 8.81 -1.38
C ALA A 206 -5.16 8.15 -0.05
N GLN A 207 -5.88 7.03 -0.07
CA GLN A 207 -6.21 6.24 1.12
C GLN A 207 -4.94 5.75 1.81
N LEU A 208 -4.00 5.19 1.04
CA LEU A 208 -2.72 4.76 1.60
C LEU A 208 -1.95 5.92 2.24
N MET A 209 -1.92 7.08 1.59
CA MET A 209 -1.28 8.29 2.13
C MET A 209 -1.94 8.75 3.44
N ASN A 210 -3.27 8.74 3.51
CA ASN A 210 -4.02 9.10 4.72
C ASN A 210 -3.70 8.16 5.89
N ILE A 211 -3.63 6.85 5.63
CA ILE A 211 -3.26 5.85 6.63
C ILE A 211 -1.81 6.08 7.10
N CYS A 212 -0.88 6.31 6.18
CA CYS A 212 0.50 6.65 6.49
C CYS A 212 0.61 7.90 7.38
N GLN A 213 -0.10 8.98 7.02
CA GLN A 213 -0.14 10.20 7.82
C GLN A 213 -0.71 9.96 9.22
N ARG A 214 -1.74 9.11 9.35
CA ARG A 214 -2.33 8.76 10.65
C ARG A 214 -1.36 8.00 11.54
N ILE A 215 -0.69 6.97 11.01
CA ILE A 215 0.35 6.21 11.73
C ILE A 215 1.46 7.15 12.23
N VAL A 216 1.93 8.03 11.35
CA VAL A 216 3.04 8.94 11.65
C VAL A 216 2.61 10.04 12.65
N SER A 217 1.36 10.50 12.56
CA SER A 217 0.79 11.50 13.48
C SER A 217 0.65 10.99 14.91
N GLN A 218 0.38 9.69 15.10
CA GLN A 218 0.35 9.07 16.44
C GLN A 218 1.69 9.19 17.19
N VAL A 219 2.80 9.29 16.45
CA VAL A 219 4.16 9.43 17.01
C VAL A 219 4.60 10.91 17.03
N GLY A 220 3.71 11.84 16.69
CA GLY A 220 4.00 13.28 16.64
C GLY A 220 4.90 13.71 15.49
N ARG A 221 4.97 12.90 14.42
CA ARG A 221 5.73 13.21 13.20
C ARG A 221 4.78 13.58 12.06
N ARG A 222 5.33 13.99 10.92
CA ARG A 222 4.57 14.29 9.69
C ARG A 222 5.22 13.62 8.48
N VAL A 223 4.41 13.31 7.48
CA VAL A 223 4.85 12.80 6.18
C VAL A 223 4.05 13.48 5.09
N ASP A 224 4.75 14.18 4.21
CA ASP A 224 4.19 14.96 3.11
C ASP A 224 5.24 15.15 2.02
N GLU A 225 4.92 15.90 0.97
CA GLU A 225 5.84 16.14 -0.16
C GLU A 225 7.12 16.89 0.25
N SER A 226 7.10 17.65 1.34
CA SER A 226 8.27 18.35 1.87
C SER A 226 9.17 17.44 2.71
N SER A 227 8.56 16.46 3.39
CA SER A 227 9.23 15.46 4.23
C SER A 227 8.75 14.05 3.86
N PRO A 228 9.24 13.49 2.73
CA PRO A 228 8.70 12.27 2.15
C PRO A 228 9.13 10.99 2.86
N ILE A 229 10.14 11.00 3.73
CA ILE A 229 10.60 9.81 4.46
C ILE A 229 10.31 10.00 5.95
N CYS A 230 9.66 9.00 6.56
CA CYS A 230 9.43 9.02 8.00
C CYS A 230 9.47 7.62 8.61
N ASP A 231 10.09 7.53 9.79
CA ASP A 231 10.04 6.35 10.65
C ASP A 231 9.08 6.59 11.81
N ALA A 232 8.26 5.58 12.09
CA ALA A 232 7.28 5.59 13.16
C ALA A 232 7.25 4.25 13.91
N ARG A 233 6.51 4.21 15.00
CA ARG A 233 6.25 3.02 15.81
C ARG A 233 4.75 2.90 16.02
N LEU A 234 4.21 1.71 15.80
CA LEU A 234 2.83 1.42 16.17
C LEU A 234 2.72 1.20 17.68
N PRO A 235 1.50 1.30 18.23
CA PRO A 235 1.21 0.96 19.63
C PRO A 235 1.59 -0.47 20.02
N ASP A 236 1.63 -1.40 19.04
CA ASP A 236 2.05 -2.79 19.24
C ASP A 236 3.58 -2.97 19.37
N GLY A 237 4.36 -1.90 19.16
CA GLY A 237 5.82 -1.90 19.17
C GLY A 237 6.46 -2.19 17.81
N SER A 238 5.67 -2.49 16.78
CA SER A 238 6.12 -2.68 15.40
C SER A 238 6.74 -1.41 14.85
N ARG A 239 7.75 -1.57 14.00
CA ARG A 239 8.47 -0.46 13.39
C ARG A 239 7.92 -0.20 12.00
N VAL A 240 7.71 1.06 11.68
CA VAL A 240 7.16 1.48 10.40
C VAL A 240 8.12 2.42 9.70
N ASN A 241 8.33 2.16 8.42
CA ASN A 241 8.97 3.09 7.51
C ASN A 241 7.96 3.49 6.42
N VAL A 242 7.81 4.79 6.22
CA VAL A 242 6.95 5.38 5.20
C VAL A 242 7.82 6.17 4.22
N ILE A 243 7.56 5.97 2.92
CA ILE A 243 8.15 6.74 1.84
C ILE A 243 7.02 7.27 0.96
N ALA A 244 6.83 8.59 0.95
CA ALA A 244 5.83 9.28 0.14
C ALA A 244 6.41 9.79 -1.19
N PRO A 245 5.55 10.08 -2.19
CA PRO A 245 5.94 10.89 -3.34
C PRO A 245 6.55 12.23 -2.90
N PRO A 246 7.55 12.78 -3.63
CA PRO A 246 8.04 12.37 -4.96
C PRO A 246 9.08 11.24 -4.97
N LEU A 247 9.51 10.72 -3.81
CA LEU A 247 10.56 9.69 -3.76
C LEU A 247 10.10 8.31 -4.21
N SER A 248 8.80 8.06 -4.11
CA SER A 248 8.17 6.84 -4.58
C SER A 248 7.31 7.12 -5.82
N LEU A 249 7.73 6.58 -6.96
CA LEU A 249 7.14 6.86 -8.29
C LEU A 249 5.73 6.28 -8.44
N ASP A 250 5.51 5.07 -7.92
CA ASP A 250 4.25 4.32 -8.07
C ASP A 250 3.17 4.74 -7.04
N GLY A 251 3.49 5.66 -6.13
CA GLY A 251 2.66 6.05 -4.99
C GLY A 251 3.35 5.80 -3.64
N PRO A 252 2.72 6.10 -2.50
CA PRO A 252 3.34 5.90 -1.20
C PRO A 252 3.74 4.43 -0.97
N THR A 253 4.90 4.21 -0.36
CA THR A 253 5.42 2.90 0.04
C THR A 253 5.49 2.84 1.56
N LEU A 254 5.10 1.69 2.12
CA LEU A 254 5.02 1.48 3.56
C LEU A 254 5.60 0.10 3.89
N THR A 255 6.50 0.04 4.87
CA THR A 255 7.05 -1.22 5.40
C THR A 255 6.81 -1.28 6.90
N ILE A 256 6.17 -2.35 7.37
CA ILE A 256 5.88 -2.61 8.78
C ILE A 256 6.57 -3.88 9.23
N ARG A 257 7.64 -3.72 10.00
CA ARG A 257 8.35 -4.83 10.63
C ARG A 257 7.71 -5.14 11.97
N LYS A 258 7.01 -6.27 12.03
CA LYS A 258 6.29 -6.70 13.21
C LYS A 258 7.23 -7.15 14.31
N PHE A 259 6.92 -6.77 15.54
CA PHE A 259 7.64 -7.29 16.69
C PHE A 259 7.08 -8.67 17.05
N LYS A 260 7.91 -9.71 17.06
CA LYS A 260 7.47 -11.04 17.51
C LYS A 260 7.10 -10.95 19.00
N LYS A 261 5.89 -11.39 19.34
CA LYS A 261 5.43 -11.49 20.73
C LYS A 261 6.27 -12.50 21.53
N ASP A 262 6.74 -13.55 20.87
CA ASP A 262 7.66 -14.52 21.48
C ASP A 262 9.01 -13.87 21.78
N LYS A 263 9.25 -13.67 23.07
CA LYS A 263 10.54 -13.21 23.56
C LYS A 263 11.57 -14.33 23.36
N LEU A 264 12.68 -13.99 22.69
CA LEU A 264 13.83 -14.88 22.59
C LEU A 264 14.36 -15.17 23.99
N THR A 265 14.38 -16.45 24.38
CA THR A 265 15.00 -16.88 25.63
C THR A 265 16.51 -17.07 25.43
N MET A 266 17.29 -17.06 26.51
CA MET A 266 18.72 -17.36 26.46
C MET A 266 18.97 -18.74 25.84
N LYS A 267 18.11 -19.72 26.16
CA LYS A 267 18.15 -21.05 25.55
C LYS A 267 17.99 -20.98 24.03
N ASN A 268 17.01 -20.21 23.54
CA ASN A 268 16.80 -20.05 22.10
C ASN A 268 18.04 -19.46 21.41
N LEU A 269 18.75 -18.52 22.03
CA LEU A 269 19.97 -17.94 21.44
C LEU A 269 21.11 -18.96 21.32
N VAL A 270 21.23 -19.87 22.29
CA VAL A 270 22.19 -20.99 22.23
C VAL A 270 21.77 -21.99 21.16
N ASP A 271 20.48 -22.35 21.11
CA ASP A 271 19.92 -23.27 20.11
C ASP A 271 20.07 -22.73 18.67
N TYR A 272 19.96 -21.41 18.48
CA TYR A 272 20.21 -20.73 17.21
C TYR A 272 21.70 -20.46 16.93
N ALA A 273 22.60 -20.97 17.77
CA ALA A 273 24.05 -20.75 17.68
C ALA A 273 24.46 -19.27 17.60
N SER A 274 23.60 -18.37 18.09
CA SER A 274 23.87 -16.92 18.15
C SER A 274 24.80 -16.57 19.31
N ILE A 275 24.87 -17.43 20.33
CA ILE A 275 25.81 -17.36 21.46
C ILE A 275 26.27 -18.76 21.85
N SER A 276 27.52 -18.89 22.32
CA SER A 276 28.00 -20.15 22.89
C SER A 276 27.31 -20.45 24.24
N PRO A 277 27.20 -21.73 24.64
CA PRO A 277 26.70 -22.10 25.97
C PRO A 277 27.48 -21.43 27.11
N GLU A 278 28.80 -21.27 26.95
CA GLU A 278 29.67 -20.57 27.90
C GLU A 278 29.30 -19.08 28.00
N GLY A 279 29.11 -18.42 26.85
CA GLY A 279 28.72 -17.01 26.80
C GLY A 279 27.33 -16.78 27.41
N ALA A 280 26.39 -17.69 27.16
CA ALA A 280 25.06 -17.65 27.76
C ALA A 280 25.12 -17.77 29.29
N ARG A 281 25.99 -18.63 29.83
CA ARG A 281 26.22 -18.74 31.29
C ARG A 281 26.77 -17.44 31.87
N VAL A 282 27.78 -16.84 31.23
CA VAL A 282 28.37 -15.57 31.70
C VAL A 282 27.33 -14.45 31.69
N LEU A 283 26.58 -14.28 30.60
CA LEU A 283 25.52 -13.27 30.52
C LEU A 283 24.39 -13.53 31.52
N GLY A 284 24.05 -14.79 31.79
CA GLY A 284 23.06 -15.16 32.80
C GLY A 284 23.47 -14.78 34.22
N VAL A 285 24.77 -14.80 34.54
CA VAL A 285 25.30 -14.36 35.85
C VAL A 285 25.37 -12.84 35.96
N ILE A 286 25.68 -12.13 34.87
CA ILE A 286 25.81 -10.65 34.86
C ILE A 286 24.43 -9.96 34.82
N GLY A 287 23.43 -10.58 34.19
CA GLY A 287 22.10 -10.01 33.97
C GLY A 287 21.05 -10.29 35.06
N ALA A 288 21.41 -10.98 36.14
CA ALA A 288 20.57 -11.23 37.32
C ALA A 288 20.86 -10.21 38.42
#